data_AF-A0A1C5QHZ0-F1
#
_entry.id   AF-A0A1C5QHZ0-F1
#
_cell.length_a   1.000
_cell.length_b   1.000
_cell.length_c   1.000
_cell.angle_alpha   90.00
_cell.angle_beta   90.00
_cell.angle_gamma   90.00
#
_symmetry.space_group_name_H-M   'P 1'
#
loop_
_entity.id
_entity.type
_entity.pdbx_description
1 polymer ?
#
loop_
_entity_poly.entity_id
_entity_poly.type
_entity_poly.pdbx_seq_one_letter_code
_entity_poly.pdbx_strand_id
1 'polypeptide(L)'
;MLLYQINNNKMEEIKEKPFKKEIELHKLCENNLENIFGLKFVKREFNFNNFRLDTLAFDESNKSFVIIEYKKTSNFSVIDQGYAYLSLMLNNKAEFILEYNESCKESLKREDVDWSQSKVIFVSPTFNNYQKESINFKDLPFELWEVKRFSNDTISFNNIKPSKTSESINTIATTSEQIKTVNKEVVVYT
;
A
#
# COMPACT_ATOMS: atom_id res chain seq x y z
N MET A 1 -8.42 -2.91 21.93
CA MET A 1 -8.51 -4.38 21.86
C MET A 1 -7.60 -4.93 22.93
N LEU A 2 -8.10 -5.82 23.78
CA LEU A 2 -7.25 -6.53 24.75
C LEU A 2 -6.85 -7.86 24.12
N LEU A 3 -5.56 -8.16 24.10
CA LEU A 3 -5.01 -9.43 23.64
C LEU A 3 -4.43 -10.17 24.83
N TYR A 4 -4.63 -11.48 24.86
CA TYR A 4 -4.12 -12.33 25.93
C TYR A 4 -3.45 -13.56 25.36
N GLN A 5 -2.36 -14.00 25.99
CA GLN A 5 -1.83 -15.34 25.83
C GLN A 5 -2.52 -16.25 26.85
N ILE A 6 -3.02 -17.41 26.41
CA ILE A 6 -3.62 -18.40 27.30
C ILE A 6 -2.60 -19.52 27.54
N ASN A 7 -2.21 -19.70 28.80
CA ASN A 7 -1.37 -20.81 29.25
C ASN A 7 -2.05 -21.47 30.46
N ASN A 8 -2.40 -22.76 30.36
CA ASN A 8 -3.07 -23.51 31.43
C ASN A 8 -4.32 -22.80 32.03
N ASN A 9 -5.22 -22.33 31.16
CA ASN A 9 -6.43 -21.55 31.53
C ASN A 9 -6.16 -20.24 32.29
N LYS A 10 -4.91 -19.76 32.34
CA LYS A 10 -4.57 -18.42 32.82
C LYS A 10 -4.34 -17.49 31.64
N MET A 11 -4.89 -16.29 31.73
CA MET A 11 -4.74 -15.24 30.74
C MET A 11 -3.65 -14.27 31.18
N GLU A 12 -2.66 -14.05 30.31
CA GLU A 12 -1.64 -13.01 30.48
C GLU A 12 -1.82 -11.95 29.39
N GLU A 13 -1.97 -10.69 29.79
CA GLU A 13 -2.20 -9.59 28.85
C GLU A 13 -0.97 -9.35 27.96
N ILE A 14 -1.20 -9.35 26.65
CA ILE A 14 -0.20 -9.00 25.64
C ILE A 14 -0.34 -7.50 25.34
N LYS A 15 0.73 -6.74 25.61
CA LYS A 15 0.75 -5.29 25.42
C LYS A 15 1.21 -4.93 24.01
N GLU A 16 0.69 -3.82 23.47
CA GLU A 16 1.22 -3.23 22.24
C GLU A 16 2.64 -2.69 22.48
N LYS A 17 3.54 -2.94 21.52
CA LYS A 17 4.94 -2.54 21.50
C LYS A 17 5.19 -1.64 20.28
N PRO A 18 5.11 -0.30 20.42
CA PRO A 18 5.17 0.61 19.29
C PRO A 18 6.50 0.52 18.51
N PHE A 19 6.45 0.87 17.22
CA PHE A 19 7.65 1.05 16.41
C PHE A 19 8.36 2.34 16.84
N LYS A 20 9.65 2.27 17.16
CA LYS A 20 10.40 3.47 17.61
C LYS A 20 10.73 4.38 16.43
N LYS A 21 11.10 3.78 15.30
CA LYS A 21 11.43 4.46 14.06
C LYS A 21 10.61 3.88 12.91
N GLU A 22 10.24 4.74 11.96
CA GLU A 22 9.48 4.35 10.76
C GLU A 22 10.24 3.30 9.94
N ILE A 23 11.57 3.45 9.85
CA ILE A 23 12.45 2.47 9.20
C ILE A 23 12.39 1.05 9.77
N GLU A 24 11.99 0.88 11.04
CA GLU A 24 11.78 -0.47 11.60
C GLU A 24 10.59 -1.16 10.92
N LEU A 25 9.53 -0.39 10.64
CA LEU A 25 8.34 -0.89 9.96
C LEU A 25 8.62 -1.18 8.47
N HIS A 26 9.32 -0.26 7.77
CA HIS A 26 9.67 -0.44 6.36
C HIS A 26 10.42 -1.76 6.18
N LYS A 27 11.57 -1.92 6.86
CA LYS A 27 12.43 -3.09 6.71
C LYS A 27 11.71 -4.39 7.07
N LEU A 28 10.88 -4.37 8.10
CA LEU A 28 10.11 -5.54 8.51
C LEU A 28 9.10 -5.94 7.43
N CYS A 29 8.39 -4.96 6.85
CA CYS A 29 7.43 -5.22 5.78
C CYS A 29 8.13 -5.66 4.49
N GLU A 30 9.19 -4.95 4.06
CA GLU A 30 9.98 -5.26 2.86
C GLU A 30 10.51 -6.69 2.86
N ASN A 31 11.05 -7.14 4.01
CA ASN A 31 11.56 -8.50 4.17
C ASN A 31 10.45 -9.58 4.18
N ASN A 32 9.18 -9.21 4.23
CA ASN A 32 8.04 -10.11 4.35
C ASN A 32 6.91 -9.80 3.36
N LEU A 33 7.18 -9.05 2.29
CA LEU A 33 6.14 -8.63 1.33
C LEU A 33 5.41 -9.81 0.70
N GLU A 34 6.14 -10.87 0.37
CA GLU A 34 5.57 -12.10 -0.18
C GLU A 34 4.58 -12.73 0.80
N ASN A 35 4.94 -12.83 2.08
CA ASN A 35 4.09 -13.43 3.11
C ASN A 35 2.86 -12.58 3.45
N ILE A 36 3.00 -11.25 3.47
CA ILE A 36 1.94 -10.34 3.92
C ILE A 36 0.98 -10.01 2.78
N PHE A 37 1.53 -9.76 1.59
CA PHE A 37 0.78 -9.21 0.45
C PHE A 37 0.85 -10.07 -0.82
N GLY A 38 1.66 -11.14 -0.84
CA GLY A 38 1.91 -11.91 -2.07
C GLY A 38 2.74 -11.12 -3.10
N LEU A 39 3.53 -10.14 -2.65
CA LEU A 39 4.26 -9.23 -3.53
C LEU A 39 5.76 -9.51 -3.54
N LYS A 40 6.36 -9.43 -4.73
CA LYS A 40 7.81 -9.47 -4.92
C LYS A 40 8.40 -8.08 -4.67
N PHE A 41 9.38 -8.00 -3.78
CA PHE A 41 10.14 -6.77 -3.57
C PHE A 41 10.93 -6.41 -4.83
N VAL A 42 10.86 -5.14 -5.24
CA VAL A 42 11.66 -4.61 -6.37
C VAL A 42 12.73 -3.68 -5.85
N LYS A 43 12.32 -2.54 -5.26
CA LYS A 43 13.25 -1.50 -4.85
C LYS A 43 12.75 -0.74 -3.64
N ARG A 44 13.66 -0.40 -2.74
CA ARG A 44 13.45 0.55 -1.66
C ARG A 44 13.89 1.95 -2.08
N GLU A 45 13.13 2.96 -1.65
CA GLU A 45 13.40 4.38 -1.91
C GLU A 45 13.59 4.65 -3.40
N PHE A 46 12.60 4.26 -4.20
CA PHE A 46 12.60 4.52 -5.64
C PHE A 46 12.42 6.03 -5.87
N ASN A 47 13.47 6.68 -6.36
CA ASN A 47 13.51 8.13 -6.57
C ASN A 47 13.34 8.43 -8.06
N PHE A 48 12.34 9.24 -8.40
CA PHE A 48 12.11 9.67 -9.77
C PHE A 48 11.38 11.02 -9.83
N ASN A 49 11.86 11.96 -10.65
CA ASN A 49 11.26 13.29 -10.87
C ASN A 49 10.78 14.01 -9.58
N ASN A 50 11.67 14.12 -8.58
CA ASN A 50 11.43 14.71 -7.25
C ASN A 50 10.48 13.94 -6.33
N PHE A 51 9.91 12.83 -6.78
CA PHE A 51 9.17 11.90 -5.92
C PHE A 51 10.11 10.84 -5.39
N ARG A 52 9.86 10.42 -4.15
CA ARG A 52 10.47 9.24 -3.55
C ARG A 52 9.36 8.32 -3.09
N LEU A 53 9.25 7.16 -3.72
CA LEU A 53 8.37 6.09 -3.28
C LEU A 53 9.12 5.26 -2.24
N ASP A 54 8.48 4.96 -1.10
CA ASP A 54 9.17 4.21 -0.04
C ASP A 54 9.58 2.81 -0.50
N THR A 55 8.65 2.08 -1.12
CA THR A 55 8.92 0.76 -1.69
C THR A 55 8.15 0.56 -2.99
N LEU A 56 8.86 0.06 -4.00
CA LEU A 56 8.31 -0.49 -5.22
C LEU A 56 8.30 -2.02 -5.12
N ALA A 57 7.15 -2.62 -5.44
CA ALA A 57 6.95 -4.06 -5.47
C ALA A 57 6.22 -4.47 -6.77
N PHE A 58 6.20 -5.77 -7.05
CA PHE A 58 5.51 -6.35 -8.20
C PHE A 58 4.60 -7.50 -7.76
N ASP A 59 3.35 -7.46 -8.21
CA ASP A 59 2.39 -8.54 -8.07
C ASP A 59 2.54 -9.48 -9.26
N GLU A 60 3.15 -10.65 -9.06
CA GLU A 60 3.37 -11.61 -10.14
C GLU A 60 2.06 -12.28 -10.61
N SER A 61 1.06 -12.37 -9.74
CA SER A 61 -0.24 -13.00 -10.05
C SER A 61 -1.07 -12.11 -10.96
N ASN A 62 -1.11 -10.81 -10.67
CA ASN A 62 -1.83 -9.81 -11.46
C ASN A 62 -0.95 -9.13 -12.51
N LYS A 63 0.36 -9.42 -12.53
CA LYS A 63 1.36 -8.83 -13.41
C LYS A 63 1.41 -7.30 -13.34
N SER A 64 1.35 -6.74 -12.14
CA SER A 64 1.22 -5.28 -11.96
C SER A 64 2.19 -4.73 -10.94
N PHE A 65 2.49 -3.43 -11.05
CA PHE A 65 3.31 -2.75 -10.06
C PHE A 65 2.47 -2.30 -8.88
N VAL A 66 3.04 -2.46 -7.68
CA VAL A 66 2.44 -2.02 -6.43
C VAL A 66 3.40 -1.06 -5.72
N ILE A 67 2.90 0.13 -5.39
CA ILE A 67 3.65 1.11 -4.61
C ILE A 67 3.23 0.95 -3.15
N ILE A 68 4.19 0.86 -2.24
CA ILE A 68 3.93 0.79 -0.81
C ILE A 68 4.50 2.04 -0.15
N GLU A 69 3.66 2.71 0.63
CA GLU A 69 3.98 3.93 1.36
C GLU A 69 3.73 3.69 2.84
N TYR A 70 4.71 3.99 3.68
CA TYR A 70 4.59 3.79 5.12
C TYR A 70 4.36 5.13 5.82
N LYS A 71 3.59 5.10 6.91
CA LYS A 71 3.28 6.31 7.68
C LYS A 71 3.44 6.07 9.17
N LYS A 72 4.06 7.02 9.87
CA LYS A 72 4.09 7.03 11.34
C LYS A 72 2.87 7.73 11.96
N THR A 73 2.54 8.91 11.42
CA THR A 73 1.39 9.77 11.78
C THR A 73 1.13 10.69 10.60
N SER A 74 -0.11 10.83 10.13
CA SER A 74 -0.36 11.42 8.81
C SER A 74 -1.28 12.64 8.86
N ASN A 75 -0.75 13.77 8.38
CA ASN A 75 -1.49 15.01 8.09
C ASN A 75 -1.82 15.16 6.59
N PHE A 76 -1.31 14.27 5.73
CA PHE A 76 -1.55 14.33 4.29
C PHE A 76 -2.74 13.47 3.86
N SER A 77 -3.42 13.94 2.81
CA SER A 77 -4.51 13.22 2.16
C SER A 77 -3.96 11.95 1.49
N VAL A 78 -4.47 10.79 1.93
CA VAL A 78 -4.11 9.48 1.36
C VAL A 78 -4.48 9.41 -0.12
N ILE A 79 -5.61 10.04 -0.48
CA ILE A 79 -6.12 10.12 -1.85
C ILE A 79 -5.16 10.89 -2.76
N ASP A 80 -4.78 12.10 -2.38
CA ASP A 80 -3.94 12.95 -3.24
C ASP A 80 -2.57 12.32 -3.46
N GLN A 81 -1.97 11.76 -2.41
CA GLN A 81 -0.68 11.08 -2.53
C GLN A 81 -0.78 9.80 -3.37
N GLY A 82 -1.83 8.99 -3.17
CA GLY A 82 -2.04 7.76 -3.94
C GLY A 82 -2.18 8.06 -5.44
N TYR A 83 -2.97 9.07 -5.80
CA TYR A 83 -3.13 9.48 -7.20
C TYR A 83 -1.88 10.17 -7.77
N ALA A 84 -1.10 10.89 -6.96
CA ALA A 84 0.22 11.39 -7.34
C ALA A 84 1.14 10.26 -7.81
N TYR A 85 1.20 9.19 -7.03
CA TYR A 85 2.05 8.05 -7.30
C TYR A 85 1.60 7.20 -8.49
N LEU A 86 0.29 6.93 -8.63
CA LEU A 86 -0.22 6.21 -9.80
C LEU A 86 -0.05 7.03 -11.08
N SER A 87 -0.31 8.33 -11.05
CA SER A 87 -0.07 9.22 -12.19
C SER A 87 1.42 9.23 -12.57
N LEU A 88 2.32 9.29 -11.59
CA LEU A 88 3.77 9.20 -11.83
C LEU A 88 4.12 7.88 -12.53
N MET A 89 3.58 6.76 -12.06
CA MET A 89 3.81 5.45 -12.64
C MET A 89 3.29 5.36 -14.09
N LEU A 90 2.03 5.73 -14.33
CA LEU A 90 1.41 5.59 -15.65
C LEU A 90 2.05 6.50 -16.70
N ASN A 91 2.53 7.68 -16.30
CA ASN A 91 3.24 8.59 -17.20
C ASN A 91 4.70 8.16 -17.47
N ASN A 92 5.26 7.27 -16.65
CA ASN A 92 6.68 6.87 -16.71
C ASN A 92 6.84 5.35 -16.64
N LYS A 93 6.03 4.63 -17.43
CA LYS A 93 5.99 3.15 -17.43
C LYS A 93 7.35 2.50 -17.73
N ALA A 94 8.17 3.13 -18.56
CA ALA A 94 9.46 2.57 -18.97
C ALA A 94 10.45 2.50 -17.81
N GLU A 95 10.42 3.50 -16.94
CA GLU A 95 11.30 3.68 -15.79
C GLU A 95 11.01 2.65 -14.71
N PHE A 96 9.74 2.29 -14.50
CA PHE A 96 9.34 1.23 -13.57
C PHE A 96 9.77 -0.16 -14.07
N ILE A 97 9.63 -0.41 -15.39
CA ILE A 97 10.13 -1.66 -16.00
C ILE A 97 11.65 -1.74 -15.91
N LEU A 98 12.35 -0.63 -16.19
CA LEU A 98 13.80 -0.56 -16.08
C LEU A 98 14.26 -0.89 -14.65
N GLU A 99 13.66 -0.24 -13.65
CA GLU A 99 14.00 -0.50 -12.25
C GLU A 99 13.73 -1.95 -11.85
N TYR A 100 12.63 -2.55 -12.32
CA TYR A 100 12.38 -3.98 -12.13
C TYR A 100 13.51 -4.82 -12.73
N ASN A 101 13.86 -4.58 -13.99
CA ASN A 101 14.86 -5.38 -14.71
C ASN A 101 16.27 -5.22 -14.13
N GLU A 102 16.58 -4.09 -13.50
CA GLU A 102 17.85 -3.85 -12.81
C GLU A 102 17.91 -4.47 -11.41
N SER A 103 16.75 -4.58 -10.74
CA SER A 103 16.68 -5.08 -9.36
C SER A 103 16.32 -6.57 -9.24
N CYS A 104 15.66 -7.14 -10.26
CA CYS A 104 15.19 -8.52 -10.31
C CYS A 104 16.02 -9.36 -11.29
N LYS A 105 15.97 -10.69 -11.13
CA LYS A 105 16.66 -11.63 -12.05
C LYS A 105 15.91 -11.82 -13.38
N GLU A 106 14.60 -11.67 -13.35
CA GLU A 106 13.72 -11.79 -14.50
C GLU A 106 13.58 -10.42 -15.17
N SER A 107 13.34 -10.43 -16.47
CA SER A 107 13.07 -9.22 -17.23
C SER A 107 11.60 -9.14 -17.63
N LEU A 108 10.99 -7.99 -17.42
CA LEU A 108 9.67 -7.64 -17.94
C LEU A 108 9.80 -6.81 -19.22
N LYS A 109 8.88 -7.07 -20.16
CA LYS A 109 8.58 -6.16 -21.25
C LYS A 109 7.33 -5.36 -20.93
N ARG A 110 7.06 -4.33 -21.75
CA ARG A 110 5.90 -3.45 -21.55
C ARG A 110 4.58 -4.20 -21.64
N GLU A 111 4.49 -5.15 -22.56
CA GLU A 111 3.32 -6.01 -22.77
C GLU A 111 3.12 -7.07 -21.68
N ASP A 112 4.12 -7.31 -20.83
CA ASP A 112 4.01 -8.26 -19.73
C ASP A 112 3.32 -7.65 -18.50
N VAL A 113 3.15 -6.33 -18.47
CA VAL A 113 2.62 -5.59 -17.31
C VAL A 113 1.17 -5.16 -17.55
N ASP A 114 0.28 -5.61 -16.66
CA ASP A 114 -1.08 -5.12 -16.56
C ASP A 114 -1.15 -3.89 -15.65
N TRP A 115 -1.03 -2.71 -16.27
CA TRP A 115 -1.13 -1.43 -15.57
C TRP A 115 -2.49 -1.17 -14.95
N SER A 116 -3.54 -1.86 -15.41
CA SER A 116 -4.88 -1.65 -14.88
C SER A 116 -5.05 -2.20 -13.47
N GLN A 117 -4.20 -3.15 -13.08
CA GLN A 117 -4.16 -3.76 -11.76
C GLN A 117 -3.15 -3.08 -10.81
N SER A 118 -2.53 -1.98 -11.23
CA SER A 118 -1.60 -1.25 -10.37
C SER A 118 -2.32 -0.56 -9.22
N LYS A 119 -1.73 -0.61 -8.03
CA LYS A 119 -2.35 -0.06 -6.80
C LYS A 119 -1.33 0.55 -5.85
N VAL A 120 -1.82 1.31 -4.87
CA VAL A 120 -1.01 1.86 -3.77
C VAL A 120 -1.45 1.25 -2.45
N ILE A 121 -0.50 0.72 -1.68
CA ILE A 121 -0.73 0.19 -0.33
C ILE A 121 -0.16 1.18 0.68
N PHE A 122 -1.00 1.67 1.57
CA PHE A 122 -0.59 2.50 2.69
C PHE A 122 -0.50 1.66 3.96
N VAL A 123 0.66 1.65 4.62
CA VAL A 123 0.90 0.89 5.84
C VAL A 123 1.21 1.84 7.01
N SER A 124 0.44 1.76 8.09
CA SER A 124 0.61 2.66 9.24
C SER A 124 0.25 1.96 10.54
N PRO A 125 0.86 2.30 11.70
CA PRO A 125 0.37 1.82 12.99
C PRO A 125 -1.08 2.23 13.29
N THR A 126 -1.51 3.37 12.75
CA THR A 126 -2.86 3.90 12.91
C THR A 126 -3.21 4.85 11.77
N PHE A 127 -4.49 4.87 11.37
CA PHE A 127 -5.06 5.92 10.54
C PHE A 127 -6.09 6.72 11.35
N ASN A 128 -6.20 8.02 11.09
CA ASN A 128 -7.29 8.81 11.66
C ASN A 128 -8.62 8.53 10.92
N ASN A 129 -9.75 8.94 11.50
CA ASN A 129 -11.06 8.70 10.89
C ASN A 129 -11.18 9.30 9.49
N TYR A 130 -10.67 10.52 9.26
CA TYR A 130 -10.72 11.15 7.93
C TYR A 130 -10.02 10.30 6.87
N GLN A 131 -8.89 9.69 7.20
CA GLN A 131 -8.16 8.82 6.27
C GLN A 131 -8.91 7.51 6.00
N LYS A 132 -9.50 6.92 7.04
CA LYS A 132 -10.33 5.71 6.91
C LYS A 132 -11.57 5.98 6.05
N GLU A 133 -12.22 7.11 6.25
CA GLU A 133 -13.36 7.53 5.44
C GLU A 133 -12.95 7.96 4.03
N SER A 134 -11.74 8.49 3.83
CA SER A 134 -11.28 8.95 2.51
C SER A 134 -11.19 7.81 1.49
N ILE A 135 -10.99 6.57 1.96
CA ILE A 135 -10.95 5.39 1.09
C ILE A 135 -12.31 4.72 0.90
N ASN A 136 -13.39 5.33 1.38
CA ASN A 136 -14.73 4.77 1.33
C ASN A 136 -15.38 4.93 -0.06
N PHE A 137 -14.64 4.56 -1.10
CA PHE A 137 -15.10 4.50 -2.48
C PHE A 137 -14.75 3.13 -3.06
N LYS A 138 -15.72 2.52 -3.75
CA LYS A 138 -15.57 1.14 -4.26
C LYS A 138 -14.52 0.97 -5.36
N ASP A 139 -14.21 2.04 -6.09
CA ASP A 139 -13.34 2.00 -7.27
C ASP A 139 -11.97 2.64 -6.98
N LEU A 140 -11.56 2.70 -5.71
CA LEU A 140 -10.24 3.23 -5.34
C LEU A 140 -9.15 2.17 -5.42
N PRO A 141 -8.07 2.41 -6.19
CA PRO A 141 -6.96 1.47 -6.30
C PRO A 141 -5.98 1.59 -5.12
N PHE A 142 -6.51 1.79 -3.91
CA PHE A 142 -5.74 2.01 -2.69
C PHE A 142 -6.14 1.01 -1.61
N GLU A 143 -5.15 0.55 -0.86
CA GLU A 143 -5.37 -0.28 0.33
C GLU A 143 -4.78 0.39 1.57
N LEU A 144 -5.47 0.28 2.70
CA LEU A 144 -4.97 0.76 4.00
C LEU A 144 -4.76 -0.43 4.92
N TRP A 145 -3.55 -0.56 5.44
CA TRP A 145 -3.17 -1.64 6.34
C TRP A 145 -2.67 -1.07 7.67
N GLU A 146 -3.41 -1.37 8.75
CA GLU A 146 -2.98 -1.07 10.11
C GLU A 146 -2.08 -2.17 10.64
N VAL A 147 -0.90 -1.78 11.14
CA VAL A 147 0.12 -2.70 11.66
C VAL A 147 0.35 -2.50 13.16
N LYS A 148 0.20 -3.57 13.94
CA LYS A 148 0.46 -3.53 15.39
C LYS A 148 1.43 -4.61 15.79
N ARG A 149 2.49 -4.21 16.51
CA ARG A 149 3.47 -5.11 17.11
C ARG A 149 3.15 -5.28 18.58
N PHE A 150 3.39 -6.47 19.12
CA PHE A 150 3.05 -6.84 20.49
C PHE A 150 4.29 -7.23 21.30
N SER A 151 4.14 -7.29 22.62
CA SER A 151 5.24 -7.57 23.57
C SER A 151 5.79 -8.99 23.50
N ASN A 152 5.01 -9.94 22.96
CA ASN A 152 5.39 -11.34 22.79
C ASN A 152 5.92 -11.65 21.38
N ASP A 153 6.48 -10.64 20.70
CA ASP A 153 7.05 -10.72 19.35
C ASP A 153 6.09 -11.21 18.26
N THR A 154 4.79 -10.97 18.46
CA THR A 154 3.77 -11.10 17.42
C THR A 154 3.49 -9.76 16.73
N ILE A 155 2.99 -9.83 15.50
CA ILE A 155 2.59 -8.67 14.71
C ILE A 155 1.27 -8.98 14.00
N SER A 156 0.37 -7.99 13.95
CA SER A 156 -0.88 -8.08 13.19
C SER A 156 -0.89 -7.06 12.06
N PHE A 157 -1.34 -7.49 10.89
CA PHE A 157 -1.67 -6.63 9.76
C PHE A 157 -3.18 -6.70 9.54
N ASN A 158 -3.84 -5.56 9.56
CA ASN A 158 -5.29 -5.45 9.41
C ASN A 158 -5.63 -4.55 8.23
N ASN A 159 -6.23 -5.12 7.18
CA ASN A 159 -6.74 -4.36 6.04
C ASN A 159 -8.01 -3.61 6.45
N ILE A 160 -7.97 -2.28 6.33
CA ILE A 160 -9.14 -1.42 6.50
C ILE A 160 -9.95 -1.48 5.22
N LYS A 161 -11.08 -2.19 5.28
CA LYS A 161 -12.01 -2.28 4.16
C LYS A 161 -12.91 -1.04 4.09
N PRO A 162 -13.22 -0.55 2.88
CA PRO A 162 -14.28 0.43 2.70
C PRO A 162 -15.63 -0.12 3.19
N SER A 163 -16.52 0.77 3.58
CA SER A 163 -17.87 0.39 3.98
C SER A 163 -18.66 -0.14 2.78
N LYS A 164 -19.57 -1.10 3.00
CA LYS A 164 -20.30 -1.81 1.93
C LYS A 164 -21.22 -0.90 1.07
N THR A 165 -21.44 0.35 1.49
CA THR A 165 -22.31 1.33 0.82
C THR A 165 -21.52 2.46 0.16
N SER A 166 -20.22 2.25 -0.11
CA SER A 166 -19.33 3.24 -0.71
C SER A 166 -19.75 3.67 -2.11
N GLU A 167 -19.82 4.98 -2.36
CA GLU A 167 -20.05 5.54 -3.69
C GLU A 167 -18.84 5.30 -4.62
N SER A 168 -19.01 5.58 -5.93
CA SER A 168 -17.89 5.58 -6.87
C SER A 168 -17.08 6.86 -6.71
N ILE A 169 -15.74 6.77 -6.75
CA ILE A 169 -14.86 7.95 -6.71
C ILE A 169 -15.14 8.92 -7.88
N ASN A 170 -15.75 8.41 -8.96
CA ASN A 170 -16.11 9.20 -10.13
C ASN A 170 -17.14 10.31 -9.82
N THR A 171 -17.89 10.22 -8.71
CA THR A 171 -18.81 11.30 -8.30
C THR A 171 -18.07 12.58 -7.91
N ILE A 172 -16.84 12.46 -7.38
CA ILE A 172 -16.01 13.60 -6.95
C ILE A 172 -14.80 13.86 -7.87
N ALA A 173 -14.44 12.90 -8.73
CA ALA A 173 -13.33 12.99 -9.69
C ALA A 173 -13.46 14.13 -10.73
N THR A 174 -14.64 14.72 -10.90
CA THR A 174 -14.89 15.81 -11.86
C THR A 174 -13.98 17.03 -11.64
N THR A 175 -13.46 17.18 -10.42
CA THR A 175 -12.62 18.31 -9.98
C THR A 175 -11.13 18.15 -10.26
N SER A 176 -10.63 16.96 -10.58
CA SER A 176 -9.20 16.71 -10.81
C SER A 176 -8.93 15.89 -12.07
N GLU A 177 -8.24 16.48 -13.04
CA GLU A 177 -7.90 15.84 -14.31
C GLU A 177 -6.93 14.66 -14.15
N GLN A 178 -6.11 14.71 -13.10
CA GLN A 178 -5.20 13.63 -12.72
C GLN A 178 -5.97 12.39 -12.26
N ILE A 179 -6.98 12.56 -11.38
CA ILE A 179 -7.82 11.47 -10.89
C ILE A 179 -8.55 10.80 -12.07
N LYS A 180 -9.10 11.60 -12.98
CA LYS A 180 -9.78 11.08 -14.18
C LYS A 180 -8.84 10.27 -15.07
N THR A 181 -7.62 10.73 -15.27
CA THR A 181 -6.64 10.03 -16.12
C THR A 181 -6.27 8.69 -15.51
N VAL A 182 -5.96 8.66 -14.21
CA VAL A 182 -5.63 7.41 -13.51
C VAL A 182 -6.81 6.43 -13.54
N ASN A 183 -8.03 6.87 -13.24
CA ASN A 183 -9.21 5.99 -13.21
C ASN A 183 -9.63 5.45 -14.58
N LYS A 184 -9.12 6.00 -15.69
CA LYS A 184 -9.32 5.43 -17.03
C LYS A 184 -8.40 4.25 -17.30
N GLU A 185 -7.22 4.25 -16.69
CA GLU A 185 -6.21 3.21 -16.91
C GLU A 185 -6.25 2.14 -15.82
N VAL A 186 -6.51 2.53 -14.57
CA VAL A 186 -6.55 1.65 -13.40
C VAL A 186 -7.98 1.25 -13.08
N VAL A 187 -8.22 -0.04 -12.94
CA VAL A 187 -9.53 -0.64 -12.74
C VAL A 187 -9.52 -1.46 -11.46
N VAL A 188 -10.48 -1.20 -10.58
CA VAL A 188 -10.69 -1.99 -9.37
C VAL A 188 -11.72 -3.07 -9.65
N TYR A 189 -11.32 -4.32 -9.44
CA TYR A 189 -12.19 -5.49 -9.59
C TYR A 189 -12.77 -5.84 -8.21
N THR A 190 -14.09 -5.71 -8.07
CA THR A 190 -14.86 -6.08 -6.86
C THR A 190 -15.45 -7.47 -6.94
#